data_AF-A0A5C9F0V8-F1
#
_entry.id   AF-A0A5C9F0V8-F1
#
_cell.length_a   1.000
_cell.length_b   1.000
_cell.length_c   1.000
_cell.angle_alpha   90.00
_cell.angle_beta   90.00
_cell.angle_gamma   90.00
#
_symmetry.space_group_name_H-M   'P 1'
#
loop_
_entity.id
_entity.type
_entity.pdbx_description
1 polymer ?
#
loop_
_entity_poly.entity_id
_entity_poly.type
_entity_poly.pdbx_seq_one_letter_code
_entity_poly.pdbx_strand_id
1 'polypeptide(L)'
;MEKNAIKIHLSRPKQAFILLLVLCSIILFFLLVLEEVNIIVSVLIVIFLFLFFLGIILKTKKIKLRIFKVYTKYESDFEKSKEEFKSEKEPQIRSNALKYSYRKPLVRKCENCGFILSQFAKKCPNCGNSQQ
;
A
#
# COMPACT_ATOMS: atom_id res chain seq x y z
N MET A 1 -16.36 -27.30 -34.96
CA MET A 1 -15.02 -27.26 -34.32
C MET A 1 -14.56 -25.80 -34.28
N GLU A 2 -15.00 -25.07 -33.24
CA GLU A 2 -14.70 -23.65 -33.04
C GLU A 2 -13.25 -23.46 -32.59
N LYS A 3 -12.47 -22.72 -33.39
CA LYS A 3 -11.15 -22.23 -32.99
C LYS A 3 -11.35 -20.94 -32.20
N ASN A 4 -11.32 -21.05 -30.87
CA ASN A 4 -11.27 -19.89 -29.98
C ASN A 4 -9.92 -19.16 -30.17
N ALA A 5 -9.93 -18.14 -31.02
CA ALA A 5 -8.83 -17.22 -31.19
C ALA A 5 -8.73 -16.31 -29.95
N ILE A 6 -7.93 -16.74 -28.97
CA ILE A 6 -7.53 -15.90 -27.83
C ILE A 6 -6.60 -14.81 -28.38
N LYS A 7 -7.19 -13.69 -28.81
CA LYS A 7 -6.46 -12.49 -29.20
C LYS A 7 -5.91 -11.84 -27.92
N ILE A 8 -4.76 -12.31 -27.46
CA ILE A 8 -4.00 -11.66 -26.39
C ILE A 8 -3.55 -10.31 -26.93
N HIS A 9 -4.30 -9.26 -26.60
CA HIS A 9 -3.97 -7.87 -26.91
C HIS A 9 -2.80 -7.44 -26.03
N LEU A 10 -1.63 -8.03 -26.27
CA LEU A 10 -0.39 -7.71 -25.61
C LEU A 10 0.10 -6.40 -26.24
N SER A 11 0.05 -5.31 -25.47
CA SER A 11 0.52 -3.98 -25.86
C SER A 11 1.80 -4.07 -26.70
N ARG A 12 1.82 -3.46 -27.90
CA ARG A 12 2.93 -3.48 -28.87
C ARG A 12 4.37 -3.49 -28.29
N PRO A 13 4.72 -2.72 -27.22
CA PRO A 13 6.07 -2.79 -26.65
C PRO A 13 6.42 -4.13 -25.96
N LYS A 14 5.43 -4.85 -25.41
CA LYS A 14 5.66 -6.12 -24.71
C LYS A 14 5.94 -7.27 -25.67
N GLN A 15 5.31 -7.27 -26.84
CA GLN A 15 5.58 -8.28 -27.87
C GLN A 15 7.00 -8.10 -28.43
N ALA A 16 7.38 -6.86 -28.74
CA ALA A 16 8.74 -6.55 -29.19
C ALA A 16 9.80 -6.94 -28.13
N PHE A 17 9.54 -6.66 -26.85
CA PHE A 17 10.45 -7.04 -25.77
C PHE A 17 10.62 -8.56 -25.64
N ILE A 18 9.53 -9.32 -25.71
CA ILE A 18 9.59 -10.80 -25.65
C ILE A 18 10.35 -11.35 -26.86
N LEU A 19 10.07 -10.83 -28.06
CA LEU A 19 10.73 -11.28 -29.30
C LEU A 19 12.23 -10.97 -29.28
N LEU A 20 12.62 -9.79 -28.79
CA LEU A 20 14.01 -9.41 -28.58
C LEU A 20 14.71 -10.35 -27.58
N LEU A 21 14.02 -10.72 -26.51
CA LEU A 21 14.54 -11.61 -25.48
C LEU A 21 14.80 -13.02 -26.01
N VAL A 22 13.87 -13.55 -26.82
CA VAL A 22 14.03 -14.83 -27.49
C VAL A 22 15.22 -14.79 -28.46
N LEU A 23 15.31 -13.75 -29.30
CA LEU A 23 16.46 -13.55 -30.20
C LEU A 23 17.80 -13.51 -29.43
N CYS A 24 17.86 -12.75 -28.35
CA CYS A 24 19.05 -12.65 -27.50
C CYS A 24 19.43 -14.02 -26.89
N SER A 25 18.44 -14.80 -26.45
CA SER A 25 18.69 -16.15 -25.90
C SER A 25 19.24 -17.13 -26.95
N ILE A 26 18.77 -17.03 -28.19
CA ILE A 26 19.26 -17.85 -29.31
C ILE A 26 20.72 -17.50 -29.63
N ILE A 27 21.04 -16.20 -29.71
CA ILE A 27 22.41 -15.74 -29.97
C ILE A 27 23.36 -16.19 -28.86
N LEU A 28 22.95 -16.07 -27.60
CA LEU A 28 23.73 -16.53 -26.45
C LEU A 28 24.02 -18.04 -26.52
N PHE A 29 23.02 -18.85 -26.90
CA PHE A 29 23.19 -20.29 -27.07
C PHE A 29 24.27 -20.61 -28.11
N PHE A 30 24.24 -19.94 -29.27
CA PHE A 30 25.27 -20.14 -30.30
C PHE A 30 26.66 -19.73 -29.82
N LEU A 31 26.80 -18.63 -29.07
CA LEU A 31 28.07 -18.20 -28.49
C LEU A 31 28.64 -19.26 -27.51
N LEU A 32 27.79 -19.81 -26.64
CA LEU A 32 28.18 -20.87 -25.71
C LEU A 32 28.63 -22.15 -26.42
N VAL A 33 27.98 -22.49 -27.54
CA VAL A 33 28.36 -23.66 -28.35
C VAL A 33 29.68 -23.41 -29.10
N LEU A 34 29.94 -22.17 -29.54
CA LEU A 34 31.20 -21.78 -30.19
C LEU A 34 32.39 -21.83 -29.22
N GLU A 35 32.18 -21.56 -27.94
CA GLU A 35 33.19 -21.69 -26.88
C GLU A 35 33.43 -23.16 -26.44
N GLU A 36 32.86 -24.13 -27.17
CA GLU A 36 32.98 -25.57 -26.89
C GLU A 36 32.49 -25.97 -25.48
N VAL A 37 31.63 -25.14 -24.87
CA VAL A 37 31.01 -25.46 -23.59
C VAL A 37 30.11 -26.67 -23.76
N ASN A 38 30.12 -27.57 -22.76
CA ASN A 38 29.21 -28.71 -22.71
C ASN A 38 27.77 -28.31 -23.05
N ILE A 39 27.19 -28.94 -24.08
CA ILE A 39 25.86 -28.61 -24.60
C ILE A 39 24.80 -28.63 -23.50
N ILE A 40 24.89 -29.60 -22.59
CA ILE A 40 23.98 -29.74 -21.44
C ILE A 40 24.03 -28.51 -20.54
N VAL A 41 25.23 -28.01 -20.25
CA VAL A 41 25.45 -26.82 -19.41
C VAL A 41 24.92 -25.58 -20.12
N SER A 42 25.18 -25.45 -21.43
CA SER A 42 24.66 -24.35 -22.26
C SER A 42 23.13 -24.29 -22.24
N VAL A 43 22.45 -25.41 -22.47
CA VAL A 43 20.98 -25.50 -22.41
C VAL A 43 20.45 -25.09 -21.04
N LEU A 44 21.09 -25.54 -19.96
CA LEU A 44 20.68 -25.25 -18.60
C LEU A 44 20.80 -23.75 -18.26
N ILE A 45 21.89 -23.10 -18.70
CA ILE A 45 22.09 -21.65 -18.57
C ILE A 45 21.01 -20.87 -19.33
N VAL A 46 20.74 -21.25 -20.58
CA VAL A 46 19.75 -20.56 -21.43
C VAL A 46 18.35 -20.67 -20.84
N ILE A 47 17.95 -21.86 -20.37
CA ILE A 47 16.65 -22.06 -19.69
C ILE A 47 16.58 -21.22 -18.41
N PHE A 48 17.64 -21.22 -17.60
CA PHE A 48 17.69 -20.45 -16.37
C PHE A 48 17.49 -18.94 -16.62
N LEU A 49 18.24 -18.37 -17.58
CA LEU A 49 18.10 -16.97 -17.96
C LEU A 49 16.70 -16.67 -18.49
N PHE A 50 16.16 -17.52 -19.36
CA PHE A 50 14.82 -17.36 -19.90
C PHE A 50 13.76 -17.30 -18.80
N LEU A 51 13.81 -18.22 -17.82
CA LEU A 51 12.91 -18.22 -16.67
C LEU A 51 13.11 -16.99 -15.77
N PHE A 52 14.35 -16.56 -15.54
CA PHE A 52 14.67 -15.36 -14.76
C PHE A 52 14.01 -14.11 -15.37
N PHE A 53 14.16 -13.93 -16.68
CA PHE A 53 13.54 -12.81 -17.38
C PHE A 53 12.00 -12.90 -17.41
N LEU A 54 11.43 -14.09 -17.60
CA LEU A 54 9.99 -14.31 -17.45
C LEU A 54 9.51 -13.90 -16.05
N GLY A 55 10.27 -14.24 -15.00
CA GLY A 55 10.00 -13.82 -13.63
C GLY A 55 9.94 -12.30 -13.47
N ILE A 56 10.91 -11.57 -14.05
CA ILE A 56 10.92 -10.09 -14.04
C ILE A 56 9.68 -9.54 -14.75
N ILE A 57 9.35 -10.07 -15.93
CA ILE A 57 8.18 -9.63 -16.71
C ILE A 57 6.89 -9.88 -15.91
N LEU A 58 6.75 -11.03 -15.27
CA LEU A 58 5.57 -11.36 -14.47
C LEU A 58 5.43 -10.47 -13.23
N LYS A 59 6.54 -10.09 -12.59
CA LYS A 59 6.57 -9.22 -11.39
C LYS A 59 6.07 -7.79 -11.66
N THR A 60 6.08 -7.33 -12.92
CA THR A 60 5.53 -6.00 -13.29
C THR A 60 4.02 -5.91 -13.20
N LYS A 61 3.30 -7.04 -13.12
CA LYS A 61 1.92 -7.02 -12.66
C LYS A 61 1.94 -6.92 -11.15
N LYS A 62 1.97 -5.69 -10.61
CA LYS A 62 1.32 -5.43 -9.32
C LYS A 62 -0.10 -5.94 -9.49
N ILE A 63 -0.37 -7.16 -9.03
CA ILE A 63 -1.71 -7.65 -8.85
C ILE A 63 -2.32 -6.64 -7.87
N LYS A 64 -3.03 -5.64 -8.40
CA LYS A 64 -4.02 -4.90 -7.63
C LYS A 64 -5.07 -5.96 -7.28
N LEU A 65 -4.79 -6.77 -6.26
CA LEU A 65 -5.82 -7.47 -5.53
C LEU A 65 -6.72 -6.35 -5.03
N ARG A 66 -7.78 -6.05 -5.79
CA ARG A 66 -8.87 -5.14 -5.40
C ARG A 66 -9.69 -5.74 -4.25
N ILE A 67 -9.05 -6.44 -3.34
CA ILE A 67 -9.68 -7.08 -2.18
C ILE A 67 -9.56 -6.19 -0.94
N PHE A 68 -8.79 -5.11 -1.00
CA PHE A 68 -8.86 -4.03 -0.02
C PHE A 68 -9.13 -2.68 -0.70
N LYS A 69 -10.34 -2.52 -1.25
CA LYS A 69 -11.03 -1.23 -1.11
C LYS A 69 -11.66 -1.23 0.29
N VAL A 70 -10.83 -1.16 1.32
CA VAL A 70 -11.31 -0.61 2.59
C VAL A 70 -11.55 0.86 2.29
N TYR A 71 -12.81 1.24 2.40
CA TYR A 71 -13.30 2.61 2.29
C TYR A 71 -12.70 3.43 3.45
N THR A 72 -11.44 3.84 3.34
CA THR A 72 -10.86 4.88 4.19
C THR A 72 -10.36 6.00 3.29
N LYS A 73 -11.31 6.61 2.57
CA LYS A 73 -11.17 8.00 2.16
C LYS A 73 -12.39 8.76 2.69
N TYR A 74 -12.52 8.81 4.02
CA TYR A 74 -13.04 10.02 4.63
C TYR A 74 -11.89 11.01 4.54
N GLU A 75 -11.90 11.78 3.46
CA GLU A 75 -11.14 13.03 3.37
C GLU A 75 -11.69 13.89 4.50
N SER A 76 -10.94 14.00 5.60
CA SER A 76 -11.41 14.73 6.77
C SER A 76 -11.67 16.17 6.34
N ASP A 77 -12.90 16.65 6.54
CA ASP A 77 -13.29 18.07 6.34
C ASP A 77 -12.37 19.05 7.10
N PHE A 78 -11.54 18.53 8.01
CA PHE A 78 -10.51 19.26 8.74
C PHE A 78 -9.44 19.90 7.84
N GLU A 79 -9.03 19.28 6.72
CA GLU A 79 -8.01 19.88 5.84
C GLU A 79 -8.57 21.03 5.01
N LYS A 80 -9.85 20.97 4.63
CA LYS A 80 -10.51 22.05 3.89
C LYS A 80 -10.72 23.30 4.74
N SER A 81 -10.99 23.13 6.04
CA SER A 81 -11.13 24.25 6.97
C SER A 81 -9.82 25.00 7.26
N LYS A 82 -8.65 24.39 7.05
CA LYS A 82 -7.37 25.02 7.41
C LYS A 82 -6.93 26.08 6.38
N GLU A 83 -7.40 25.98 5.14
CA GLU A 83 -7.13 26.98 4.10
C GLU A 83 -8.18 28.10 4.08
N GLU A 84 -9.45 27.83 4.42
CA GLU A 84 -10.49 28.87 4.54
C GLU A 84 -10.34 29.74 5.81
N PHE A 85 -9.71 29.25 6.88
CA PHE A 85 -9.55 30.01 8.13
C PHE A 85 -8.43 31.07 8.14
N LYS A 86 -7.72 31.27 7.04
CA LYS A 86 -6.68 32.32 6.98
C LYS A 86 -7.21 33.71 6.60
N SER A 87 -8.49 33.86 6.28
CA SER A 87 -9.07 35.16 5.98
C SER A 87 -10.58 35.22 6.27
N GLU A 88 -10.99 35.12 7.52
CA GLU A 88 -12.33 35.56 7.91
C GLU A 88 -12.22 36.30 9.24
N LYS A 89 -12.92 37.43 9.30
CA LYS A 89 -12.78 38.52 10.27
C LYS A 89 -13.00 38.05 11.71
N GLU A 90 -12.39 38.77 12.65
CA GLU A 90 -12.63 38.67 14.09
C GLU A 90 -14.14 38.56 14.40
N PRO A 91 -14.62 37.42 14.93
CA PRO A 91 -16.03 37.29 15.28
C PRO A 91 -16.31 38.15 16.52
N GLN A 92 -17.20 39.13 16.38
CA GLN A 92 -17.74 39.88 17.50
C GLN A 92 -18.42 38.90 18.47
N ILE A 93 -17.81 38.74 19.65
CA ILE A 93 -18.31 37.89 20.74
C ILE A 93 -19.62 38.48 21.24
N ARG A 94 -20.74 38.02 20.69
CA ARG A 94 -22.05 38.17 21.34
C ARG A 94 -22.08 37.21 22.52
N SER A 95 -22.07 37.77 23.72
CA SER A 95 -22.01 37.10 25.03
C SER A 95 -23.26 36.28 25.39
N ASN A 96 -23.95 35.69 24.41
CA ASN A 96 -25.02 34.74 24.67
C ASN A 96 -24.34 33.38 24.88
N ALA A 97 -23.79 33.19 26.08
CA ALA A 97 -23.18 31.95 26.53
C ALA A 97 -24.23 30.83 26.46
N LEU A 98 -24.23 30.10 25.34
CA LEU A 98 -24.95 28.85 25.20
C LEU A 98 -24.44 27.93 26.31
N LYS A 99 -25.32 27.56 27.25
CA LYS A 99 -24.99 26.63 28.33
C LYS A 99 -24.77 25.24 27.72
N TYR A 100 -23.54 24.95 27.35
CA TYR A 100 -23.14 23.62 26.95
C TYR A 100 -22.78 22.79 28.19
N SER A 101 -23.54 21.73 28.44
CA SER A 101 -23.18 20.68 29.39
C SER A 101 -22.52 19.54 28.63
N TYR A 102 -21.19 19.49 28.63
CA TYR A 102 -20.46 18.38 28.03
C TYR A 102 -20.66 17.10 28.85
N ARG A 103 -20.88 15.97 28.17
CA ARG A 103 -20.88 14.66 28.83
C ARG A 103 -19.46 14.34 29.32
N LYS A 104 -19.37 13.76 30.51
CA LYS A 104 -18.08 13.31 31.08
C LYS A 104 -17.40 12.32 30.12
N PRO A 105 -16.07 12.42 29.92
CA PRO A 105 -15.35 11.54 29.02
C PRO A 105 -15.35 10.09 29.52
N LEU A 106 -15.45 9.13 28.60
CA LEU A 106 -15.49 7.69 28.91
C LEU A 106 -14.18 7.18 29.52
N VAL A 107 -13.07 7.85 29.19
CA VAL A 107 -11.74 7.57 29.71
C VAL A 107 -11.11 8.85 30.22
N ARG A 108 -10.42 8.75 31.35
CA ARG A 108 -9.65 9.83 31.97
C ARG A 108 -8.24 9.35 32.23
N LYS A 109 -7.29 10.28 32.31
CA LYS A 109 -5.91 9.97 32.65
C LYS A 109 -5.73 10.04 34.16
N CYS A 110 -4.98 9.11 34.74
CA CYS A 110 -4.59 9.17 36.14
C CYS A 110 -3.66 10.36 36.36
N GLU A 111 -4.01 11.24 37.30
CA GLU A 111 -3.21 12.45 37.59
C GLU A 111 -1.82 12.12 38.13
N ASN A 112 -1.67 10.98 38.83
CA ASN A 112 -0.41 10.59 39.46
C ASN A 112 0.57 9.87 38.51
N CYS A 113 0.09 8.90 37.72
CA CYS A 113 0.97 8.04 36.93
C CYS A 113 0.70 8.06 35.41
N GLY A 114 -0.29 8.83 34.98
CA GLY A 114 -0.63 8.98 33.57
C GLY A 114 -1.30 7.76 32.92
N PHE A 115 -1.64 6.73 33.68
CA PHE A 115 -2.35 5.55 33.19
C PHE A 115 -3.78 5.91 32.75
N ILE A 116 -4.26 5.32 31.66
CA ILE A 116 -5.60 5.57 31.12
C ILE A 116 -6.62 4.74 31.93
N LEU A 117 -7.61 5.41 32.49
CA LEU A 117 -8.65 4.84 33.35
C LEU A 117 -10.01 5.01 32.70
N SER A 118 -10.86 3.99 32.82
CA SER A 118 -12.26 4.13 32.45
C SER A 118 -13.00 5.02 33.47
N GLN A 119 -14.11 5.61 33.05
CA GLN A 119 -14.98 6.42 33.93
C GLN A 119 -15.46 5.69 35.18
N PHE A 120 -15.47 4.34 35.16
CA PHE A 120 -15.92 3.49 36.26
C PHE A 120 -14.80 3.15 37.25
N ALA A 121 -13.53 3.38 36.88
CA ALA A 121 -12.40 3.05 37.73
C ALA A 121 -12.26 4.07 38.88
N LYS A 122 -12.52 3.60 40.10
CA LYS A 122 -12.36 4.39 41.35
C LYS A 122 -10.90 4.49 41.79
N LYS A 123 -10.10 3.46 41.50
CA LYS A 123 -8.67 3.38 41.85
C LYS A 123 -7.85 3.09 40.60
N CYS A 124 -6.67 3.68 40.54
CA CYS A 124 -5.73 3.39 39.47
C CYS A 124 -5.08 2.00 39.70
N PRO A 125 -5.10 1.08 38.72
CA PRO A 125 -4.46 -0.23 38.86
C PRO A 125 -2.94 -0.13 38.90
N ASN A 126 -2.36 0.96 38.36
CA ASN A 126 -0.92 1.14 38.31
C ASN A 126 -0.33 1.75 39.60
N CYS A 127 -1.01 2.73 40.20
CA CYS A 127 -0.49 3.44 41.38
C CYS A 127 -1.35 3.33 42.64
N GLY A 128 -2.48 2.62 42.60
CA GLY A 128 -3.36 2.41 43.76
C GLY A 128 -4.16 3.65 44.22
N ASN A 129 -3.79 4.85 43.75
CA ASN A 129 -4.46 6.08 44.16
C ASN A 129 -5.91 6.13 43.69
N SER A 130 -6.80 6.59 44.57
CA SER A 130 -8.18 6.91 44.24
C SER A 130 -8.23 8.14 43.36
N GLN A 131 -8.97 8.07 42.27
CA GLN A 131 -9.21 9.20 41.37
C GLN A 131 -10.60 9.75 41.70
N GLN A 132 -10.65 10.94 42.27
CA GLN A 132 -11.89 11.60 42.68
C GLN A 132 -12.68 12.10 41.47
#